data_AF-E4XE05-F1
#
_entry.id   AF-E4XE05-F1
#
_cell.length_a   1.000
_cell.length_b   1.000
_cell.length_c   1.000
_cell.angle_alpha   90.00
_cell.angle_beta   90.00
_cell.angle_gamma   90.00
#
_symmetry.space_group_name_H-M   'P 1'
#
loop_
_entity.id
_entity.type
_entity.pdbx_description
1 polymer ?
#
loop_
_entity_poly.entity_id
_entity_poly.type
_entity_poly.pdbx_seq_one_letter_code
_entity_poly.pdbx_strand_id
1 'polypeptide(L)'
;MRGVVPRYSLYCMADEARYYFTHEILKSDTSFFNGAKIDKSRRISIIQRIEPEAKGGSLFENHGTLHEEDVEDDDERHFPELPPLR
;
A
#
# COMPACT_ATOMS: atom_id res chain seq x y z
N MET A 1 5.93 14.31 11.00
CA MET A 1 7.08 13.90 11.83
C MET A 1 8.28 13.69 10.92
N ARG A 2 9.49 14.14 11.31
CA ARG A 2 10.74 13.79 10.62
C ARG A 2 11.59 12.96 11.58
N GLY A 3 12.12 11.84 11.12
CA GLY A 3 12.90 10.92 11.94
C GLY A 3 14.03 10.29 11.14
N VAL A 4 15.12 9.92 11.81
CA VAL A 4 16.19 9.13 11.22
C VAL A 4 15.90 7.66 11.47
N VAL A 5 16.12 6.82 10.46
CA VAL A 5 16.05 5.36 10.59
C VAL A 5 17.45 4.78 10.33
N PRO A 6 18.29 4.64 11.37
CA PRO A 6 19.63 4.08 11.24
C PRO A 6 19.64 2.67 10.64
N ARG A 7 20.80 2.23 10.16
CA ARG A 7 20.97 0.84 9.72
C ARG A 7 20.74 -0.11 10.90
N TYR A 8 20.06 -1.23 10.64
CA TYR A 8 19.67 -2.22 11.67
C TYR A 8 18.73 -1.69 12.76
N SER A 9 18.02 -0.59 12.50
CA SER A 9 16.93 -0.14 13.36
C SER A 9 15.57 -0.62 12.83
N LEU A 10 14.64 -0.82 13.77
CA LEU A 10 13.23 -1.04 13.49
C LEU A 10 12.49 0.27 13.79
N TYR A 11 11.62 0.69 12.88
CA TYR A 11 10.65 1.75 13.15
C TYR A 11 9.26 1.13 13.20
N CYS A 12 8.42 1.58 14.13
CA CYS A 12 7.03 1.15 14.26
C CYS A 12 6.11 2.32 13.94
N MET A 13 5.13 2.11 13.06
CA MET A 13 4.07 3.07 12.77
C MET A 13 2.74 2.47 13.22
N ALA A 14 2.21 2.98 14.32
CA ALA A 14 0.95 2.59 14.93
C ALA A 14 0.06 3.81 15.17
N ASP A 15 -1.22 3.56 15.43
CA ASP A 15 -2.23 4.56 15.83
C ASP A 15 -2.19 5.82 14.97
N GLU A 16 -2.15 7.00 15.59
CA GLU A 16 -2.20 8.28 14.90
C GLU A 16 -1.10 8.42 13.83
N ALA A 17 0.11 7.94 14.12
CA ALA A 17 1.24 8.02 13.20
C ALA A 17 0.99 7.24 11.89
N ARG A 18 0.16 6.19 11.94
CA ARG A 18 -0.22 5.39 10.75
C ARG A 18 -1.38 6.02 9.99
N TYR A 19 -2.38 6.55 10.70
CA TYR A 19 -3.66 6.93 10.10
C TYR A 19 -3.76 8.42 9.76
N TYR A 20 -3.14 9.30 10.54
CA TYR A 20 -3.27 10.76 10.38
C TYR A 20 -2.05 11.44 9.75
N PHE A 21 -0.94 10.72 9.57
CA PHE A 21 0.29 11.29 9.03
C PHE A 21 0.82 10.51 7.83
N THR A 22 1.35 11.25 6.86
CA THR A 22 2.08 10.69 5.72
C THR A 22 3.53 10.46 6.11
N HIS A 23 4.09 9.31 5.72
CA HIS A 23 5.51 9.01 5.83
C HIS A 23 6.14 8.99 4.44
N GLU A 24 7.35 9.53 4.33
CA GLU A 24 8.11 9.54 3.08
C GLU A 24 9.59 9.23 3.32
N ILE A 25 10.26 8.67 2.32
CA ILE A 25 11.72 8.50 2.31
C ILE A 25 12.30 9.60 1.42
N LEU A 26 12.94 10.60 2.05
CA LEU A 26 13.50 11.77 1.36
C LEU A 26 14.60 11.39 0.37
N LYS A 27 14.74 12.15 -0.72
CA LYS A 27 15.81 11.98 -1.73
C LYS A 27 17.16 12.45 -1.17
N SER A 28 18.28 12.09 -1.81
CA SER A 28 19.62 12.37 -1.27
C SER A 28 19.94 13.87 -1.15
N ASP A 29 19.42 14.65 -2.08
CA ASP A 29 19.51 16.12 -2.14
C ASP A 29 18.69 16.80 -1.03
N THR A 30 17.60 16.19 -0.57
CA THR A 30 16.69 16.75 0.45
C THR A 30 16.73 16.04 1.79
N SER A 31 17.62 15.04 1.95
CA SER A 31 17.77 14.22 3.16
C SER A 31 18.53 14.97 4.25
N PHE A 32 17.82 15.77 5.03
CA PHE A 32 18.36 16.50 6.18
C PHE A 32 17.60 16.15 7.47
N PHE A 33 18.35 16.00 8.57
CA PHE A 33 17.79 15.82 9.90
C PHE A 33 18.49 16.75 10.89
N ASN A 34 17.71 17.55 11.63
CA ASN A 34 18.21 18.59 12.54
C ASN A 34 19.28 19.50 11.90
N GLY A 35 19.11 19.85 10.62
CA GLY A 35 20.05 20.68 9.86
C GLY A 35 21.29 19.94 9.34
N ALA A 36 21.53 18.70 9.76
CA ALA A 36 22.61 17.88 9.24
C ALA A 36 22.16 17.07 8.02
N LYS A 37 23.00 17.03 6.98
CA LYS A 37 22.75 16.18 5.81
C LYS A 37 22.95 14.72 6.18
N ILE A 38 22.02 13.86 5.75
CA ILE A 38 22.11 12.41 5.90
C ILE A 38 22.42 11.80 4.54
N ASP A 39 23.65 11.36 4.36
CA ASP A 39 24.10 10.75 3.11
C ASP A 39 23.39 9.43 2.83
N LYS A 40 22.87 9.29 1.62
CA LYS A 40 22.10 8.13 1.20
C LYS A 40 22.94 7.18 0.34
N SER A 41 22.83 5.90 0.64
CA SER A 41 23.33 4.80 -0.19
C SER A 41 22.19 3.82 -0.48
N ARG A 42 22.49 2.73 -1.21
CA ARG A 42 21.53 1.65 -1.43
C ARG A 42 21.09 1.06 -0.08
N ARG A 43 19.81 1.22 0.27
CA ARG A 43 19.21 0.73 1.51
C ARG A 43 18.14 -0.30 1.21
N ILE A 44 18.16 -1.41 1.95
CA ILE A 44 17.12 -2.43 1.95
C ILE A 44 16.35 -2.31 3.27
N SER A 45 15.02 -2.33 3.21
CA SER A 45 14.15 -2.39 4.38
C SER A 45 13.24 -3.59 4.28
N ILE A 46 13.04 -4.25 5.41
CA ILE A 46 12.02 -5.27 5.57
C ILE A 46 10.83 -4.58 6.24
N ILE A 47 9.66 -4.66 5.63
CA ILE A 47 8.43 -4.04 6.13
C ILE A 47 7.47 -5.16 6.48
N GLN A 48 7.08 -5.22 7.76
CA GLN A 48 5.98 -6.07 8.21
C GLN A 48 4.75 -5.21 8.48
N ARG A 49 3.58 -5.72 8.09
CA ARG A 49 2.27 -5.08 8.30
C ARG A 49 1.32 -6.12 8.87
N ILE A 50 0.46 -5.66 9.76
CA ILE A 50 -0.68 -6.45 10.24
C ILE A 50 -1.78 -6.35 9.19
N GLU A 51 -2.37 -7.48 8.84
CA GLU A 51 -3.56 -7.56 8.00
C GLU A 51 -4.72 -6.85 8.73
N PRO A 52 -5.52 -6.00 8.06
CA PRO A 52 -6.67 -5.40 8.71
C PRO A 52 -7.59 -6.51 9.22
N GLU A 53 -8.16 -6.33 10.41
CA GLU A 53 -9.23 -7.21 10.86
C GLU A 53 -10.34 -7.16 9.80
N ALA A 54 -10.71 -8.32 9.26
CA ALA A 54 -11.92 -8.41 8.46
C ALA A 54 -13.05 -7.87 9.32
N LYS A 55 -13.80 -6.88 8.82
CA LYS A 55 -15.04 -6.48 9.47
C LYS A 55 -15.83 -7.77 9.63
N GLY A 56 -16.06 -8.18 10.87
CA GLY A 56 -16.78 -9.40 11.22
C GLY A 56 -18.14 -9.38 10.55
N GLY A 57 -18.19 -9.98 9.38
CA GLY A 57 -19.30 -10.00 8.46
C GLY A 57 -18.88 -10.83 7.27
N SER A 58 -19.67 -11.83 6.92
CA SER A 58 -19.45 -12.62 5.71
C SER A 58 -19.35 -11.69 4.49
N LEU A 59 -18.65 -12.13 3.44
CA LEU A 59 -18.56 -11.38 2.18
C LEU A 59 -19.95 -10.93 1.68
N PHE A 60 -20.95 -11.77 1.92
CA PHE A 60 -22.38 -11.57 1.62
C PHE A 60 -23.02 -10.45 2.44
N GLU A 61 -22.64 -10.25 3.70
CA GLU A 61 -23.16 -9.17 4.54
C GLU A 61 -22.57 -7.80 4.17
N ASN A 62 -21.33 -7.77 3.72
CA ASN A 62 -20.63 -6.52 3.41
C ASN A 62 -20.90 -5.99 2.00
N HIS A 63 -21.20 -6.88 1.04
CA HIS A 63 -21.36 -6.53 -0.37
C HIS A 63 -22.71 -6.97 -0.99
N GLY A 64 -23.60 -7.57 -0.19
CA GLY A 64 -24.83 -8.18 -0.67
C GLY A 64 -24.59 -9.50 -1.37
N THR A 65 -25.61 -10.36 -1.40
CA THR A 65 -25.65 -11.53 -2.27
C THR A 65 -26.16 -11.07 -3.63
N LEU A 66 -25.40 -11.30 -4.71
CA LEU A 66 -25.93 -11.14 -6.06
C LEU A 66 -27.05 -12.16 -6.24
N HIS A 67 -28.27 -11.70 -6.46
CA HIS A 67 -29.35 -12.61 -6.85
C HIS A 67 -29.12 -13.03 -8.31
N GLU A 68 -29.60 -14.21 -8.69
CA GLU A 68 -29.47 -14.70 -10.08
C GLU A 68 -30.09 -13.71 -11.09
N GLU A 69 -31.03 -12.88 -10.64
CA GLU A 69 -31.64 -11.78 -11.39
C GLU A 69 -30.72 -10.57 -11.63
N ASP A 70 -29.64 -10.41 -10.85
CA ASP A 70 -28.65 -9.34 -10.98
C ASP A 70 -27.44 -9.75 -11.84
N VAL A 71 -27.35 -11.02 -12.23
CA VAL A 71 -26.28 -11.53 -13.09
C VAL A 71 -26.69 -11.32 -14.54
N GLU A 72 -26.17 -10.28 -15.18
CA GLU A 72 -26.24 -10.14 -16.63
C GLU A 72 -25.32 -11.22 -17.25
N ASP A 73 -25.90 -12.17 -18.00
CA ASP A 73 -25.16 -13.15 -18.79
C ASP A 73 -24.36 -12.42 -19.89
N ASP A 74 -23.12 -12.05 -19.56
CA ASP A 74 -22.15 -11.44 -20.48
C ASP A 74 -21.52 -12.50 -21.42
N ASP A 75 -22.37 -13.32 -22.02
CA ASP A 75 -22.01 -14.41 -22.93
C ASP A 75 -21.43 -13.91 -24.28
N GLU A 76 -21.35 -12.59 -24.49
CA GLU A 76 -20.78 -11.99 -25.70
C GLU A 76 -19.68 -10.96 -25.43
N ARG A 77 -18.74 -11.25 -24.51
CA ARG A 77 -17.46 -10.54 -24.51
C ARG A 77 -16.67 -10.84 -25.78
N HIS A 78 -16.93 -10.06 -26.82
CA HIS A 78 -16.08 -9.98 -28.00
C HIS A 78 -14.73 -9.40 -27.58
N PHE A 79 -13.77 -10.27 -27.23
CA PHE A 79 -12.41 -9.84 -26.99
C PHE A 79 -11.88 -9.18 -28.28
N PRO A 80 -11.49 -7.90 -28.26
CA PRO A 80 -10.87 -7.32 -29.44
C PRO A 80 -9.57 -8.09 -29.71
N GLU A 81 -9.40 -8.56 -30.95
CA GLU A 81 -8.15 -9.21 -31.37
C GLU A 81 -7.00 -8.21 -31.18
N LEU A 82 -6.15 -8.49 -30.18
CA LEU A 82 -4.96 -7.68 -29.98
C LEU A 82 -3.94 -8.02 -31.07
N PRO A 83 -3.28 -7.02 -31.66
CA PRO A 83 -2.22 -7.29 -32.62
C PRO A 83 -1.10 -8.10 -31.92
N PRO A 84 -0.41 -8.99 -32.66
CA PRO A 84 0.67 -9.80 -32.11
C PRO A 84 1.76 -8.89 -31.54
N LEU A 85 2.28 -9.26 -30.36
CA LEU A 85 3.39 -8.56 -29.72
C LEU A 85 4.63 -8.65 -30.63
N ARG A 86 5.21 -7.49 -30.96
CA ARG A 86 6.46 -7.37 -31.73
C ARG A 86 7.69 -7.64 -30.88
#